data_AF-A0A5C7F0L6-F1
#
_entry.id   AF-A0A5C7F0L6-F1
#
_cell.length_a   1.000
_cell.length_b   1.000
_cell.length_c   1.000
_cell.angle_alpha   90.00
_cell.angle_beta   90.00
_cell.angle_gamma   90.00
#
_symmetry.space_group_name_H-M   'P 1'
#
loop_
_entity.id
_entity.type
_entity.pdbx_description
1 polymer ?
#
loop_
_entity_poly.entity_id
_entity_poly.type
_entity_poly.pdbx_seq_one_letter_code
_entity_poly.pdbx_strand_id
1 'polypeptide(L)'
;MSETDFYKYYSGFEQLEGDFLVYFMQESIRLISSEESYSQYSPKDRMLSFYFTFFEQLTLNRSLVLYLLDGKKSALPNLKKLWPLRKVYQHFMSGLGITEPLMEINNENSEKIEKFRNKGIEEVFWGHLLATLKFWMEDTSSSFEKTDIFIEKSLDTSFALLEVQPLKKILDLGKFLFKEKFKTN
;
A
#
# COMPACT_ATOMS: atom_id res chain seq x y z
N MET A 1 14.64 18.93 -27.10
CA MET A 1 14.55 19.49 -25.74
C MET A 1 15.97 19.68 -25.23
N SER A 2 16.28 20.81 -24.60
CA SER A 2 17.60 21.05 -24.00
C SER A 2 17.67 20.52 -22.56
N GLU A 3 18.88 20.37 -22.01
CA GLU A 3 19.06 20.05 -20.58
C GLU A 3 18.44 21.14 -19.68
N THR A 4 18.48 22.41 -20.09
CA THR A 4 17.79 23.50 -19.40
C THR A 4 16.28 23.30 -19.38
N ASP A 5 15.70 22.74 -20.44
CA ASP A 5 14.26 22.42 -20.45
C ASP A 5 13.92 21.24 -19.53
N PHE A 6 14.83 20.28 -19.34
CA PHE A 6 14.65 19.19 -18.36
C PHE A 6 14.49 19.73 -16.94
N TYR A 7 15.37 20.64 -16.53
CA TYR A 7 15.36 21.21 -15.18
C TYR A 7 14.16 22.14 -14.89
N LYS A 8 13.34 22.48 -15.90
CA LYS A 8 12.04 23.14 -15.69
C LYS A 8 10.99 22.19 -15.10
N TYR A 9 11.12 20.88 -15.34
CA TYR A 9 10.17 19.86 -14.90
C TYR A 9 10.72 18.99 -13.78
N TYR A 10 12.01 18.66 -13.81
CA TYR A 10 12.64 17.72 -12.90
C TYR A 10 13.88 18.31 -12.24
N SER A 11 13.98 18.21 -10.91
CA SER A 11 15.19 18.62 -10.18
C SER A 11 16.38 17.68 -10.41
N GLY A 12 16.15 16.52 -11.03
CA GLY A 12 17.15 15.51 -11.34
C GLY A 12 16.50 14.16 -11.72
N PHE A 13 17.32 13.20 -12.13
CA PHE A 13 16.85 11.87 -12.54
C PHE A 13 16.12 11.12 -11.42
N GLU A 14 16.47 11.32 -10.15
CA GLU A 14 15.80 10.63 -9.04
C GLU A 14 14.29 10.94 -8.97
N GLN A 15 13.89 12.18 -9.25
CA GLN A 15 12.48 12.57 -9.30
C GLN A 15 11.78 11.92 -10.50
N LEU A 16 12.41 11.97 -11.68
CA LEU A 16 11.88 11.33 -12.90
C LEU A 16 11.69 9.82 -12.70
N GLU A 17 12.67 9.15 -12.12
CA GLU A 17 12.63 7.72 -11.83
C GLU A 17 11.52 7.34 -10.85
N GLY A 18 11.30 8.16 -9.82
CA GLY A 18 10.17 8.00 -8.89
C GLY A 18 8.81 8.19 -9.57
N ASP A 19 8.72 9.15 -10.50
CA ASP A 19 7.49 9.44 -11.24
C ASP A 19 7.08 8.28 -12.16
N PHE A 20 8.01 7.51 -12.72
CA PHE A 20 7.68 6.29 -13.47
C PHE A 20 6.99 5.23 -12.59
N LEU A 21 7.46 5.02 -11.36
CA LEU A 21 6.82 4.09 -10.43
C LEU A 21 5.42 4.58 -10.03
N VAL A 22 5.27 5.89 -9.80
CA VAL A 22 3.98 6.53 -9.54
C VAL A 22 3.04 6.34 -10.72
N TYR A 23 3.52 6.54 -11.95
CA TYR A 23 2.75 6.36 -13.17
C TYR A 23 2.17 4.94 -13.27
N PHE A 24 2.99 3.90 -13.05
CA PHE A 24 2.50 2.51 -13.09
C PHE A 24 1.39 2.26 -12.06
N MET A 25 1.53 2.78 -10.85
CA MET A 25 0.51 2.63 -9.81
C MET A 25 -0.78 3.38 -10.15
N GLN A 26 -0.68 4.63 -10.59
CA GLN A 26 -1.83 5.45 -10.98
C GLN A 26 -2.58 4.84 -12.16
N GLU A 27 -1.85 4.35 -13.17
CA GLU A 27 -2.45 3.70 -14.31
C GLU A 27 -3.15 2.39 -13.91
N SER A 28 -2.57 1.62 -13.00
CA SER A 28 -3.20 0.41 -12.47
C SER A 28 -4.50 0.72 -11.72
N ILE A 29 -4.49 1.76 -10.88
CA ILE A 29 -5.70 2.23 -10.19
C ILE A 29 -6.75 2.71 -11.20
N ARG A 30 -6.33 3.43 -12.25
CA ARG A 30 -7.23 3.92 -13.31
C ARG A 30 -7.88 2.76 -14.06
N LEU A 31 -7.12 1.73 -14.41
CA LEU A 31 -7.59 0.55 -15.13
C LEU A 31 -8.66 -0.19 -14.32
N ILE A 32 -8.36 -0.58 -13.08
CA ILE A 32 -9.34 -1.30 -12.25
C ILE A 32 -10.59 -0.45 -11.97
N SER A 33 -10.43 0.86 -11.79
CA SER A 33 -11.57 1.76 -11.52
C SER A 33 -12.47 1.96 -12.73
N SER A 34 -12.00 1.63 -13.94
CA SER A 34 -12.79 1.72 -15.17
C SER A 34 -13.63 0.47 -15.45
N GLU A 35 -13.44 -0.61 -14.69
CA GLU A 35 -14.26 -1.81 -14.78
C GLU A 35 -15.65 -1.56 -14.20
N GLU A 36 -16.72 -1.94 -14.92
CA GLU A 36 -18.11 -1.75 -14.46
C GLU A 36 -18.36 -2.45 -13.11
N SER A 37 -17.74 -3.61 -12.91
CA SER A 37 -17.85 -4.43 -11.70
C SER A 37 -17.11 -3.84 -10.48
N TYR A 38 -16.19 -2.89 -10.67
CA TYR A 38 -15.34 -2.37 -9.59
C TYR A 38 -16.14 -1.80 -8.41
N SER A 39 -17.26 -1.13 -8.74
CA SER A 39 -18.16 -0.55 -7.73
C SER A 39 -18.74 -1.60 -6.78
N GLN A 40 -18.87 -2.86 -7.22
CA GLN A 40 -19.45 -3.96 -6.46
C GLN A 40 -18.41 -4.78 -5.68
N TYR A 41 -17.13 -4.57 -5.94
CA TYR A 41 -16.05 -5.33 -5.29
C TYR A 41 -15.95 -4.98 -3.80
N SER A 42 -15.70 -6.01 -2.99
CA SER A 42 -15.31 -5.84 -1.59
C SER A 42 -13.95 -5.12 -1.48
N PRO A 43 -13.60 -4.55 -0.32
CA PRO A 43 -12.27 -3.96 -0.13
C PRO A 43 -11.12 -4.94 -0.45
N LYS A 44 -11.30 -6.24 -0.14
CA LYS A 44 -10.33 -7.29 -0.46
C LYS A 44 -10.20 -7.49 -1.97
N ASP A 45 -11.32 -7.58 -2.68
CA ASP A 45 -11.32 -7.84 -4.13
C ASP A 45 -10.76 -6.64 -4.91
N ARG A 46 -11.03 -5.41 -4.46
CA ARG A 46 -10.40 -4.20 -5.01
C ARG A 46 -8.89 -4.21 -4.80
N MET A 47 -8.43 -4.68 -3.65
CA MET A 47 -7.01 -4.79 -3.35
C MET A 47 -6.33 -5.88 -4.18
N LEU A 48 -6.96 -7.06 -4.32
CA LEU A 48 -6.47 -8.12 -5.20
C LEU A 48 -6.37 -7.63 -6.66
N SER A 49 -7.44 -7.01 -7.17
CA SER A 49 -7.46 -6.43 -8.53
C SER A 49 -6.32 -5.43 -8.71
N PHE A 50 -6.14 -4.51 -7.76
CA PHE A 50 -5.03 -3.57 -7.78
C PHE A 50 -3.67 -4.28 -7.83
N TYR A 51 -3.42 -5.26 -6.97
CA TYR A 51 -2.14 -5.95 -6.92
C TYR A 51 -1.85 -6.68 -8.23
N PHE A 52 -2.80 -7.45 -8.77
CA PHE A 52 -2.60 -8.14 -10.04
C PHE A 52 -2.35 -7.17 -11.20
N THR A 53 -3.16 -6.13 -11.36
CA THR A 53 -2.94 -5.13 -12.41
C THR A 53 -1.61 -4.40 -12.23
N PHE A 54 -1.25 -4.02 -11.01
CA PHE A 54 0.01 -3.32 -10.75
C PHE A 54 1.22 -4.19 -11.07
N PHE A 55 1.25 -5.43 -10.59
CA PHE A 55 2.36 -6.34 -10.84
C PHE A 55 2.42 -6.82 -12.30
N GLU A 56 1.29 -6.89 -13.00
CA GLU A 56 1.26 -7.08 -14.46
C GLU A 56 1.92 -5.88 -15.18
N GLN A 57 1.55 -4.65 -14.84
CA GLN A 57 2.18 -3.44 -15.40
C GLN A 57 3.69 -3.40 -15.14
N LEU A 58 4.13 -3.77 -13.92
CA LEU A 58 5.55 -3.86 -13.60
C LEU A 58 6.24 -4.97 -14.41
N THR A 59 5.57 -6.10 -14.61
CA THR A 59 6.08 -7.24 -15.39
C THR A 59 6.26 -6.88 -16.86
N LEU A 60 5.29 -6.20 -17.48
CA LEU A 60 5.39 -5.68 -18.85
C LEU A 60 6.58 -4.73 -19.03
N ASN A 61 7.03 -4.08 -17.94
CA ASN A 61 8.12 -3.11 -17.91
C ASN A 61 9.32 -3.59 -17.06
N ARG A 62 9.50 -4.91 -16.89
CA ARG A 62 10.38 -5.48 -15.85
C ARG A 62 11.79 -4.92 -15.88
N SER A 63 12.44 -4.87 -17.03
CA SER A 63 13.83 -4.38 -17.13
C SER A 63 13.96 -2.93 -16.67
N LEU A 64 12.98 -2.08 -17.00
CA LEU A 64 12.93 -0.70 -16.53
C LEU A 64 12.71 -0.66 -15.03
N VAL A 65 11.69 -1.35 -14.53
CA VAL A 65 11.35 -1.35 -13.10
C VAL A 65 12.52 -1.85 -12.25
N LEU A 66 13.18 -2.94 -12.66
CA LEU A 66 14.39 -3.42 -11.98
C LEU A 66 15.50 -2.38 -12.01
N TYR A 67 15.72 -1.68 -13.13
CA TYR A 67 16.70 -0.59 -13.18
C TYR A 67 16.35 0.57 -12.24
N LEU A 68 15.08 0.95 -12.15
CA LEU A 68 14.61 2.03 -11.28
C LEU A 68 14.79 1.69 -9.78
N LEU A 69 14.55 0.42 -9.42
CA LEU A 69 14.62 -0.10 -8.06
C LEU A 69 16.03 -0.51 -7.63
N ASP A 70 16.81 -1.11 -8.54
CA ASP A 70 18.18 -1.56 -8.33
C ASP A 70 19.15 -0.38 -8.51
N GLY A 71 19.14 0.49 -7.51
CA GLY A 71 20.12 1.57 -7.40
C GLY A 71 21.50 0.99 -7.12
N LYS A 72 22.25 0.62 -8.16
CA LYS A 72 23.68 0.25 -8.14
C LYS A 72 24.24 -0.11 -6.75
N LYS A 73 24.29 -1.41 -6.43
CA LYS A 73 25.16 -2.02 -5.40
C LYS A 73 24.96 -1.65 -3.92
N SER A 74 23.88 -0.98 -3.50
CA SER A 74 23.56 -0.90 -2.06
C SER A 74 22.47 -1.91 -1.68
N ALA A 75 22.73 -2.72 -0.65
CA ALA A 75 21.83 -3.78 -0.13
C ALA A 75 20.45 -3.28 0.37
N LEU A 76 20.21 -1.97 0.29
CA LEU A 76 18.92 -1.34 0.54
C LEU A 76 18.51 -0.61 -0.74
N PRO A 77 17.34 -0.93 -1.34
CA PRO A 77 16.76 -0.13 -2.40
C PRO A 77 16.71 1.33 -1.94
N ASN A 78 16.87 2.30 -2.85
CA ASN A 78 16.72 3.71 -2.50
C ASN A 78 15.24 3.99 -2.15
N LEU A 79 14.86 3.70 -0.90
CA LEU A 79 13.50 3.79 -0.37
C LEU A 79 12.90 5.20 -0.52
N LYS A 80 13.73 6.22 -0.73
CA LYS A 80 13.28 7.60 -0.99
C LYS A 80 12.54 7.70 -2.33
N LYS A 81 12.94 6.93 -3.35
CA LYS A 81 12.22 6.88 -4.64
C LYS A 81 10.80 6.33 -4.51
N LEU A 82 10.53 5.56 -3.46
CA LEU A 82 9.22 4.99 -3.17
C LEU A 82 8.35 5.92 -2.32
N TRP A 83 8.85 7.06 -1.85
CA TRP A 83 8.05 8.00 -1.05
C TRP A 83 6.89 8.64 -1.83
N PRO A 84 7.07 9.09 -3.09
CA PRO A 84 5.94 9.54 -3.90
C PRO A 84 4.91 8.41 -4.11
N LEU A 85 5.38 7.20 -4.37
CA LEU A 85 4.56 6.00 -4.54
C LEU A 85 3.69 5.72 -3.30
N ARG A 86 4.26 5.88 -2.11
CA ARG A 86 3.55 5.70 -0.84
C ARG A 86 2.32 6.60 -0.71
N LYS A 87 2.41 7.86 -1.14
CA LYS A 87 1.28 8.80 -1.05
C LYS A 87 0.10 8.34 -1.91
N VAL A 88 0.39 7.88 -3.13
CA VAL A 88 -0.64 7.34 -4.04
C VAL A 88 -1.26 6.08 -3.46
N TYR A 89 -0.43 5.18 -2.92
CA TYR A 89 -0.92 3.96 -2.29
C TYR A 89 -1.79 4.24 -1.06
N GLN A 90 -1.37 5.16 -0.18
CA GLN A 90 -2.17 5.54 0.99
C GLN A 90 -3.52 6.14 0.57
N HIS A 91 -3.53 6.99 -0.45
CA HIS A 91 -4.79 7.54 -0.98
C HIS A 91 -5.72 6.45 -1.51
N PHE A 92 -5.19 5.49 -2.27
CA PHE A 92 -5.94 4.31 -2.71
C PHE A 92 -6.51 3.54 -1.52
N MET A 93 -5.69 3.22 -0.52
CA MET A 93 -6.08 2.49 0.68
C MET A 93 -7.18 3.20 1.49
N SER A 94 -7.09 4.53 1.65
CA SER A 94 -8.15 5.31 2.30
C SER A 94 -9.48 5.22 1.55
N GLY A 95 -9.45 5.09 0.22
CA GLY A 95 -10.63 4.90 -0.62
C GLY A 95 -11.26 3.50 -0.56
N LEU A 96 -10.55 2.50 -0.01
CA LEU A 96 -11.05 1.12 0.09
C LEU A 96 -12.05 0.92 1.25
N GLY A 97 -12.06 1.80 2.25
CA GLY A 97 -12.96 1.66 3.40
C GLY A 97 -12.70 0.40 4.24
N ILE A 98 -11.46 -0.09 4.29
CA ILE A 98 -11.07 -1.29 5.08
C ILE A 98 -11.33 -1.11 6.59
N THR A 99 -11.45 0.14 7.03
CA THR A 99 -11.60 0.52 8.42
C THR A 99 -13.06 0.83 8.74
N GLU A 100 -13.72 -0.05 9.49
CA GLU A 100 -15.00 0.26 10.13
C GLU A 100 -14.83 1.28 11.27
N PRO A 101 -15.77 2.23 11.47
CA PRO A 101 -15.76 3.15 12.60
C PRO A 101 -15.76 2.39 13.93
N LEU A 102 -14.94 2.83 14.89
CA LEU A 102 -14.75 2.09 16.14
C LEU A 102 -15.88 2.29 17.17
N MET A 103 -16.72 3.34 17.08
CA MET A 103 -17.75 3.65 18.09
C MET A 103 -18.95 4.48 17.59
N GLU A 104 -20.11 4.24 18.21
CA GLU A 104 -21.34 5.05 18.20
C GLU A 104 -21.29 6.29 19.13
N ILE A 105 -20.18 6.51 19.86
CA ILE A 105 -20.05 7.56 20.87
C ILE A 105 -18.92 8.53 20.49
N ASN A 106 -19.30 9.71 19.99
CA ASN A 106 -18.41 10.79 19.57
C ASN A 106 -17.75 11.48 20.78
N ASN A 107 -16.48 11.16 21.07
CA ASN A 107 -15.62 11.99 21.91
C ASN A 107 -14.20 12.11 21.33
N GLU A 108 -13.46 13.17 21.67
CA GLU A 108 -12.13 13.45 21.12
C GLU A 108 -11.10 12.32 21.30
N ASN A 109 -11.30 11.46 22.31
CA ASN A 109 -10.40 10.34 22.60
C ASN A 109 -10.68 9.14 21.68
N SER A 110 -11.94 8.91 21.31
CA SER A 110 -12.33 7.90 20.32
C SER A 110 -11.72 8.19 18.95
N GLU A 111 -11.73 9.46 18.52
CA GLU A 111 -11.11 9.89 17.26
C GLU A 111 -9.60 9.66 17.24
N LYS A 112 -8.90 9.89 18.36
CA LYS A 112 -7.44 9.65 18.46
C LYS A 112 -7.11 8.16 18.32
N ILE A 113 -7.89 7.30 18.95
CA ILE A 113 -7.72 5.84 18.88
C ILE A 113 -7.99 5.34 17.45
N GLU A 114 -9.05 5.85 16.81
CA GLU A 114 -9.38 5.51 15.44
C GLU A 114 -8.30 5.94 14.45
N LYS A 115 -7.81 7.18 14.55
CA LYS A 115 -6.67 7.66 13.75
C LYS A 115 -5.43 6.79 13.93
N PHE A 116 -5.11 6.40 15.17
CA PHE A 116 -3.95 5.54 15.43
C PHE A 116 -4.11 4.15 14.80
N ARG A 117 -5.29 3.53 14.92
CA ARG A 117 -5.57 2.24 14.30
C ARG A 117 -5.51 2.32 12.78
N ASN A 118 -6.16 3.31 12.17
CA ASN A 118 -6.20 3.48 10.72
C ASN A 118 -4.77 3.66 10.17
N LYS A 119 -3.96 4.49 10.84
CA LYS A 119 -2.54 4.62 10.53
C LYS A 119 -1.79 3.29 10.64
N GLY A 120 -2.02 2.51 11.70
CA GLY A 120 -1.39 1.19 11.85
C GLY A 120 -1.72 0.23 10.71
N ILE A 121 -2.98 0.22 10.25
CA ILE A 121 -3.43 -0.59 9.11
C ILE A 121 -2.74 -0.13 7.81
N GLU A 122 -2.68 1.19 7.56
CA GLU A 122 -1.96 1.75 6.41
C GLU A 122 -0.48 1.36 6.39
N GLU A 123 0.21 1.40 7.53
CA GLU A 123 1.62 0.99 7.61
C GLU A 123 1.81 -0.51 7.33
N VAL A 124 0.90 -1.36 7.84
CA VAL A 124 0.96 -2.82 7.59
C VAL A 124 0.81 -3.10 6.10
N PHE A 125 -0.19 -2.50 5.45
CA PHE A 125 -0.41 -2.70 4.02
C PHE A 125 0.67 -2.06 3.15
N TRP A 126 1.30 -0.98 3.60
CA TRP A 126 2.50 -0.44 2.94
C TRP A 126 3.67 -1.43 3.03
N GLY A 127 3.91 -2.00 4.21
CA GLY A 127 4.88 -3.07 4.39
C GLY A 127 4.60 -4.29 3.52
N HIS A 128 3.32 -4.67 3.40
CA HIS A 128 2.87 -5.76 2.52
C HIS A 128 3.20 -5.49 1.04
N LEU A 129 2.93 -4.27 0.53
CA LEU A 129 3.30 -3.89 -0.83
C LEU A 129 4.82 -3.96 -1.05
N LEU A 130 5.62 -3.47 -0.12
CA LEU A 130 7.08 -3.55 -0.20
C LEU A 130 7.60 -4.99 -0.19
N ALA A 131 7.02 -5.85 0.65
CA ALA A 131 7.37 -7.27 0.69
C ALA A 131 7.02 -7.97 -0.63
N THR A 132 5.84 -7.67 -1.19
CA THR A 132 5.41 -8.19 -2.49
C THR A 132 6.33 -7.71 -3.60
N LEU A 133 6.69 -6.42 -3.61
CA LEU A 133 7.62 -5.85 -4.59
C LEU A 133 8.97 -6.55 -4.55
N LYS A 134 9.51 -6.77 -3.36
CA LYS A 134 10.75 -7.53 -3.18
C LYS A 134 10.62 -8.98 -3.69
N PHE A 135 9.52 -9.66 -3.34
CA PHE A 135 9.25 -11.02 -3.80
C PHE A 135 9.22 -11.09 -5.33
N TRP A 136 8.50 -10.18 -5.98
CA TRP A 136 8.40 -10.07 -7.44
C TRP A 136 9.75 -9.79 -8.13
N MET A 137 10.61 -8.97 -7.51
CA MET A 137 11.94 -8.71 -8.03
C MET A 137 12.80 -10.00 -8.09
N GLU A 138 12.63 -10.88 -7.10
CA GLU A 138 13.40 -12.13 -6.94
C GLU A 138 12.73 -13.34 -7.63
N ASP A 139 11.47 -13.21 -8.04
CA ASP A 139 10.72 -14.30 -8.67
C ASP A 139 11.23 -14.62 -10.09
N THR A 140 11.52 -15.90 -10.30
CA THR A 140 12.03 -16.50 -11.54
C THR A 140 11.10 -17.60 -12.07
N SER A 141 9.93 -17.76 -11.46
CA SER A 141 8.90 -18.70 -11.91
C SER A 141 8.28 -18.28 -13.24
N SER A 142 7.66 -19.23 -13.94
CA SER A 142 7.01 -18.95 -15.22
C SER A 142 5.90 -17.92 -15.02
N SER A 143 5.95 -16.83 -15.79
CA SER A 143 4.95 -15.76 -15.75
C SER A 143 4.68 -15.18 -14.35
N PHE A 144 5.65 -15.28 -13.42
CA PHE A 144 5.53 -14.76 -12.05
C PHE A 144 4.44 -15.46 -11.20
N GLU A 145 4.12 -16.72 -11.50
CA GLU A 145 3.10 -17.50 -10.76
C GLU A 145 3.31 -17.51 -9.24
N LYS A 146 4.57 -17.47 -8.76
CA LYS A 146 4.84 -17.44 -7.32
C LYS A 146 4.52 -16.10 -6.70
N THR A 147 4.70 -15.01 -7.44
CA THR A 147 4.27 -13.67 -7.01
C THR A 147 2.75 -13.63 -6.89
N ASP A 148 2.02 -14.18 -7.85
CA ASP A 148 0.56 -14.26 -7.80
C ASP A 148 0.08 -15.06 -6.59
N ILE A 149 0.67 -16.24 -6.37
CA ILE A 149 0.40 -17.07 -5.18
C ILE A 149 0.72 -16.33 -3.88
N PHE A 150 1.83 -15.57 -3.85
CA PHE A 150 2.19 -14.78 -2.68
C PHE A 150 1.11 -13.74 -2.41
N ILE A 151 0.73 -12.93 -3.41
CA ILE A 151 -0.29 -11.89 -3.33
C ILE A 151 -1.60 -12.45 -2.74
N GLU A 152 -2.11 -13.54 -3.32
CA GLU A 152 -3.37 -14.14 -2.87
C GLU A 152 -3.29 -14.56 -1.40
N LYS A 153 -2.28 -15.36 -1.05
CA LYS A 153 -2.15 -15.94 0.29
C LYS A 153 -1.87 -14.88 1.35
N SER A 154 -1.02 -13.90 1.06
CA SER A 154 -0.63 -12.88 2.03
C SER A 154 -1.70 -11.80 2.20
N LEU A 155 -2.46 -11.43 1.16
CA LEU A 155 -3.63 -10.56 1.30
C LEU A 155 -4.75 -11.26 2.05
N ASP A 156 -5.10 -12.50 1.70
CA ASP A 156 -6.11 -13.26 2.43
C ASP A 156 -5.78 -13.37 3.92
N THR A 157 -4.50 -13.64 4.23
CA THR A 157 -4.03 -13.67 5.62
C THR A 157 -4.15 -12.31 6.30
N SER A 158 -3.78 -11.23 5.61
CA SER A 158 -3.85 -9.87 6.15
C SER A 158 -5.30 -9.46 6.47
N PHE A 159 -6.25 -9.74 5.57
CA PHE A 159 -7.67 -9.47 5.80
C PHE A 159 -8.27 -10.36 6.90
N ALA A 160 -7.93 -11.65 6.93
CA ALA A 160 -8.36 -12.54 8.01
C ALA A 160 -7.87 -12.03 9.38
N LEU A 161 -6.63 -11.55 9.48
CA LEU A 161 -6.08 -10.98 10.71
C LEU A 161 -6.81 -9.72 11.18
N LEU A 162 -7.33 -8.90 10.28
CA LEU A 162 -8.14 -7.72 10.65
C LEU A 162 -9.47 -8.14 11.30
N GLU A 163 -10.01 -9.29 10.93
CA GLU A 163 -11.27 -9.80 11.43
C GLU A 163 -11.13 -10.61 12.74
N VAL A 164 -9.93 -11.09 13.06
CA VAL A 164 -9.74 -11.98 14.21
C VAL A 164 -10.08 -11.32 15.55
N GLN A 165 -10.84 -12.05 16.36
CA GLN A 165 -11.25 -11.63 17.71
C GLN A 165 -10.10 -11.22 18.64
N PRO A 166 -8.91 -11.86 18.63
CA PRO A 166 -7.78 -11.41 19.44
C PRO A 166 -7.29 -9.99 19.10
N LEU A 167 -7.29 -9.60 17.81
CA LEU A 167 -6.94 -8.23 17.43
C LEU A 167 -7.97 -7.24 17.97
N LYS A 168 -9.26 -7.57 17.87
CA LYS A 168 -10.35 -6.79 18.48
C LYS A 168 -10.17 -6.66 20.00
N LYS A 169 -9.83 -7.75 20.69
CA LYS A 169 -9.56 -7.76 22.14
C LYS A 169 -8.33 -6.94 22.54
N ILE A 170 -7.25 -6.95 21.74
CA ILE A 170 -6.07 -6.09 21.99
C ILE A 170 -6.46 -4.61 21.86
N LEU A 171 -7.26 -4.27 20.84
CA LEU A 171 -7.80 -2.92 20.70
C LEU A 171 -8.69 -2.55 21.88
N ASP A 172 -9.56 -3.45 22.33
CA ASP A 172 -10.43 -3.24 23.49
C ASP A 172 -9.67 -3.11 24.81
N LEU A 173 -8.59 -3.88 25.00
CA LEU A 173 -7.68 -3.73 26.14
C LEU A 173 -6.99 -2.36 26.09
N GLY A 174 -6.54 -1.91 24.92
CA GLY A 174 -6.03 -0.56 24.72
C GLY A 174 -7.05 0.52 25.10
N LYS A 175 -8.32 0.34 24.71
CA LYS A 175 -9.43 1.22 25.13
C LYS A 175 -9.58 1.24 26.65
N PHE A 176 -9.53 0.09 27.31
CA PHE A 176 -9.63 -0.02 28.77
C PHE A 176 -8.48 0.71 29.47
N LEU A 177 -7.23 0.40 29.09
CA LEU A 177 -6.04 1.01 29.69
C LEU A 177 -6.00 2.53 29.51
N PHE A 178 -6.46 3.02 28.35
CA PHE A 178 -6.60 4.45 28.11
C PHE A 178 -7.66 5.07 29.04
N LYS A 179 -8.87 4.49 29.11
CA LYS A 179 -9.94 4.98 30.01
C LYS A 179 -9.47 5.05 31.47
N GLU A 180 -8.73 4.05 31.94
CA GLU A 180 -8.25 4.02 33.32
C GLU A 180 -7.08 4.99 33.57
N LYS A 181 -6.20 5.22 32.60
CA LYS A 181 -5.13 6.24 32.73
C LYS A 181 -5.65 7.68 32.73
N PHE A 182 -6.74 7.97 32.01
CA PHE A 182 -7.32 9.31 31.90
C PHE A 182 -8.53 9.54 32.83
N LYS A 183 -8.91 8.55 33.64
CA LYS A 183 -9.72 8.73 34.86
C LYS A 183 -8.79 9.04 36.03
N THR A 184 -8.24 10.24 36.07
CA THR A 184 -7.72 10.80 37.32
C THR A 184 -8.14 12.26 37.36
N ASN A 185 -9.02 12.58 38.31
CA ASN A 185 -9.59 13.88 38.72
C ASN A 185 -9.25 15.12 37.87
#